data_AF-A0A1H0A037-F1
#
_entry.id   AF-A0A1H0A037-F1
#
_cell.length_a   1.000
_cell.length_b   1.000
_cell.length_c   1.000
_cell.angle_alpha   90.00
_cell.angle_beta   90.00
_cell.angle_gamma   90.00
#
_symmetry.space_group_name_H-M   'P 1'
#
loop_
_entity.id
_entity.type
_entity.pdbx_description
1 polymer ?
#
loop_
_entity_poly.entity_id
_entity_poly.type
_entity_poly.pdbx_seq_one_letter_code
_entity_poly.pdbx_strand_id
1 'polypeptide(L)'
;MLRGKLKDISLISLIQMFYQDGKSGKLTIHQDNFVIGEIYFSEGNIVWAGKGNLTGEKAFYQLINVEEGDFIFEQNKMPENRNITVSCEYLLLEASRKRDEFKQRQNSIIKKIKQKYSSITDISFSFMYKEIFKTFTSIAELVDSGEVNYIWFDNGKEVIMGLPFENSILEIRFNDKVYPEEVYQTISKILREG
;
A
#
# COMPACT_ATOMS: atom_id res chain seq x y z
N MET A 1 0.36 -5.17 -27.06
CA MET A 1 0.30 -4.34 -25.84
C MET A 1 -1.11 -4.47 -25.28
N LEU A 2 -1.24 -4.82 -24.00
CA LEU A 2 -2.52 -4.94 -23.29
C LEU A 2 -2.60 -3.79 -22.27
N ARG A 3 -3.75 -3.14 -22.13
CA ARG A 3 -3.95 -2.04 -21.16
C ARG A 3 -5.36 -2.10 -20.59
N GLY A 4 -5.53 -1.58 -19.38
CA GLY A 4 -6.83 -1.53 -18.71
C GLY A 4 -6.73 -0.91 -17.33
N LYS A 5 -7.80 -1.05 -16.55
CA LYS A 5 -7.89 -0.48 -15.20
C LYS A 5 -7.89 -1.59 -14.15
N LEU A 6 -7.19 -1.36 -13.04
CA LEU A 6 -7.12 -2.31 -11.93
C LEU A 6 -8.46 -2.47 -11.19
N LYS A 7 -9.34 -1.48 -11.29
CA LYS A 7 -10.71 -1.57 -10.77
C LYS A 7 -11.59 -2.57 -11.55
N ASP A 8 -11.27 -2.82 -12.82
CA ASP A 8 -12.03 -3.72 -13.69
C ASP A 8 -11.48 -5.15 -13.62
N ILE A 9 -10.17 -5.29 -13.40
CA ILE A 9 -9.48 -6.57 -13.21
C ILE A 9 -8.36 -6.43 -12.17
N SER A 10 -8.43 -7.23 -11.11
CA SER A 10 -7.43 -7.19 -10.04
C SER A 10 -6.03 -7.57 -10.55
N LEU A 11 -4.99 -7.02 -9.91
CA LEU A 11 -3.60 -7.36 -10.27
C LEU A 11 -3.30 -8.86 -10.08
N ILE A 12 -3.90 -9.49 -9.08
CA ILE A 12 -3.81 -10.95 -8.85
C ILE A 12 -4.35 -11.72 -10.05
N SER A 13 -5.52 -11.36 -10.56
CA SER A 13 -6.14 -12.01 -11.72
C SER A 13 -5.30 -11.84 -12.99
N LEU A 14 -4.71 -10.65 -13.19
CA LEU A 14 -3.79 -10.41 -14.32
C LEU A 14 -2.54 -11.30 -14.24
N ILE A 15 -1.92 -11.39 -13.07
CA ILE A 15 -0.74 -12.25 -12.86
C ILE A 15 -1.09 -13.72 -13.10
N GLN A 16 -2.22 -14.20 -12.58
CA GLN A 16 -2.68 -15.57 -12.80
C GLN A 16 -2.90 -15.87 -14.28
N MET A 17 -3.52 -14.94 -15.01
CA MET A 17 -3.71 -15.06 -16.46
C MET A 17 -2.36 -15.12 -17.19
N PHE A 18 -1.41 -14.25 -16.85
CA PHE A 18 -0.08 -14.25 -17.47
C PHE A 18 0.72 -15.52 -17.16
N TYR A 19 0.57 -16.04 -15.95
CA TYR A 19 1.16 -17.30 -15.52
C TYR A 19 0.62 -18.48 -16.35
N GLN A 20 -0.70 -18.61 -16.45
CA GLN A 20 -1.37 -19.69 -17.21
C GLN A 20 -1.05 -19.63 -18.71
N ASP A 21 -0.99 -18.41 -19.26
CA ASP A 21 -0.72 -18.18 -20.68
C ASP A 21 0.78 -18.25 -21.04
N GLY A 22 1.67 -18.42 -20.06
CA GLY A 22 3.12 -18.40 -20.29
C GLY A 22 3.64 -17.08 -20.84
N LYS A 23 3.02 -15.93 -20.48
CA LYS A 23 3.38 -14.63 -21.05
C LYS A 23 4.77 -14.18 -20.61
N SER A 24 5.44 -13.49 -21.53
CA SER A 24 6.75 -12.86 -21.35
C SER A 24 6.65 -11.37 -21.66
N GLY A 25 7.07 -10.51 -20.73
CA GLY A 25 6.94 -9.07 -20.89
C GLY A 25 6.97 -8.25 -19.60
N LYS A 26 6.75 -6.95 -19.75
CA LYS A 26 6.73 -5.97 -18.65
C LYS A 26 5.30 -5.50 -18.38
N LEU A 27 4.85 -5.63 -17.14
CA LEU A 27 3.64 -5.01 -16.62
C LEU A 27 4.01 -3.75 -15.84
N THR A 28 3.52 -2.60 -16.29
CA THR A 28 3.69 -1.30 -15.64
C THR A 28 2.37 -0.91 -14.97
N ILE A 29 2.42 -0.50 -13.71
CA ILE A 29 1.27 -0.02 -12.95
C ILE A 29 1.37 1.50 -12.80
N HIS A 30 0.29 2.18 -13.15
CA HIS A 30 0.13 3.63 -13.08
C HIS A 30 -0.98 4.03 -12.11
N GLN A 31 -0.79 5.17 -11.46
CA GLN A 31 -1.77 5.83 -10.63
C GLN A 31 -1.63 7.34 -10.83
N ASP A 32 -2.73 8.02 -11.11
CA ASP A 32 -2.76 9.48 -11.36
C ASP A 32 -1.69 9.96 -12.36
N ASN A 33 -1.48 9.18 -13.42
CA ASN A 33 -0.45 9.34 -14.46
C ASN A 33 1.00 9.05 -14.03
N PHE A 34 1.27 8.72 -12.77
CA PHE A 34 2.59 8.33 -12.29
C PHE A 34 2.79 6.83 -12.35
N VAL A 35 3.98 6.38 -12.76
CA VAL A 35 4.39 4.97 -12.58
C VAL A 35 4.62 4.72 -11.10
N ILE A 36 3.90 3.75 -10.55
CA ILE A 36 4.07 3.34 -9.14
C ILE A 36 4.92 2.07 -9.02
N GLY A 37 4.97 1.24 -10.07
CA GLY A 37 5.91 0.13 -10.15
C GLY A 37 5.75 -0.73 -11.38
N GLU A 38 6.62 -1.73 -11.46
CA GLU A 38 6.74 -2.62 -12.61
C GLU A 38 6.96 -4.07 -12.16
N ILE A 39 6.45 -5.01 -12.95
CA ILE A 39 6.62 -6.46 -12.78
C ILE A 39 7.00 -7.05 -14.13
N TYR A 40 8.09 -7.80 -14.19
CA TYR A 40 8.50 -8.51 -15.41
C TYR A 40 8.24 -10.00 -15.30
N PHE A 41 7.79 -10.55 -16.42
CA PHE A 41 7.43 -11.94 -16.60
C PHE A 41 8.32 -12.59 -17.66
N SER A 42 8.68 -13.85 -17.43
CA SER A 42 9.36 -14.72 -18.39
C SER A 42 8.71 -16.09 -18.31
N GLU A 43 8.10 -16.52 -19.41
CA GLU A 43 7.39 -17.81 -19.51
C GLU A 43 6.36 -17.98 -18.38
N GLY A 44 5.56 -16.94 -18.17
CA GLY A 44 4.54 -16.88 -17.11
C GLY A 44 5.09 -16.63 -15.70
N ASN A 45 6.38 -16.83 -15.46
CA ASN A 45 6.99 -16.63 -14.15
C ASN A 45 7.38 -15.18 -13.91
N ILE A 46 7.22 -14.70 -12.68
CA ILE A 46 7.70 -13.39 -12.26
C ILE A 46 9.21 -13.47 -12.05
N VAL A 47 9.96 -12.66 -12.78
CA VAL A 47 11.44 -12.64 -12.72
C VAL A 47 12.00 -11.36 -12.14
N TRP A 48 11.20 -10.28 -12.15
CA TRP A 48 11.59 -9.03 -11.56
C TRP A 48 10.39 -8.22 -11.07
N ALA A 49 10.53 -7.50 -9.97
CA ALA A 49 9.57 -6.48 -9.53
C ALA A 49 10.27 -5.27 -8.92
N GLY A 50 9.64 -4.09 -9.03
CA GLY A 50 10.14 -2.83 -8.50
C GLY A 50 9.03 -1.82 -8.20
N LYS A 51 9.14 -1.12 -7.06
CA LYS A 51 8.20 -0.09 -6.60
C LYS A 51 8.96 0.98 -5.82
N GLY A 52 9.22 2.13 -6.44
CA GLY A 52 10.07 3.16 -5.85
C GLY A 52 11.47 2.60 -5.50
N ASN A 53 11.86 2.69 -4.23
CA ASN A 53 13.15 2.16 -3.74
C ASN A 53 13.10 0.66 -3.38
N LEU A 54 11.93 0.01 -3.47
CA LEU A 54 11.79 -1.41 -3.21
C LEU A 54 12.02 -2.21 -4.49
N THR A 55 12.68 -3.36 -4.35
CA THR A 55 12.92 -4.33 -5.43
C THR A 55 12.59 -5.75 -4.98
N GLY A 56 12.40 -6.65 -5.94
CA GLY A 56 12.18 -8.08 -5.70
C GLY A 56 10.84 -8.36 -5.03
N GLU A 57 10.81 -9.41 -4.20
CA GLU A 57 9.60 -9.90 -3.53
C GLU A 57 8.91 -8.81 -2.70
N LYS A 58 9.68 -7.94 -2.02
CA LYS A 58 9.13 -6.83 -1.23
C LYS A 58 8.35 -5.84 -2.10
N ALA A 59 8.86 -5.52 -3.29
CA ALA A 59 8.16 -4.66 -4.24
C ALA A 59 6.90 -5.33 -4.76
N PHE A 60 6.99 -6.62 -5.10
CA PHE A 60 5.86 -7.42 -5.52
C PHE A 60 4.72 -7.42 -4.49
N TYR A 61 5.03 -7.72 -3.22
CA TYR A 61 4.03 -7.74 -2.14
C TYR A 61 3.41 -6.36 -1.87
N GLN A 62 4.08 -5.28 -2.25
CA GLN A 62 3.52 -3.94 -2.16
C GLN A 62 2.63 -3.59 -3.34
N LEU A 63 3.00 -4.02 -4.55
CA LEU A 63 2.21 -3.78 -5.76
C LEU A 63 0.93 -4.61 -5.78
N ILE A 64 0.95 -5.85 -5.27
CA ILE A 64 -0.20 -6.77 -5.29
C ILE A 64 -1.43 -6.26 -4.53
N ASN A 65 -1.23 -5.27 -3.64
CA ASN A 65 -2.29 -4.64 -2.85
C ASN A 65 -2.86 -3.38 -3.51
N VAL A 66 -2.41 -3.00 -4.71
CA VAL A 66 -2.97 -1.87 -5.45
C VAL A 66 -4.31 -2.27 -6.05
N GLU A 67 -5.38 -1.61 -5.59
CA GLU A 67 -6.76 -1.90 -6.02
C GLU A 67 -7.24 -0.93 -7.12
N GLU A 68 -6.62 0.23 -7.26
CA GLU A 68 -6.98 1.27 -8.24
C GLU A 68 -5.78 1.73 -9.07
N GLY A 69 -6.05 2.16 -10.31
CA GLY A 69 -5.04 2.62 -11.25
C GLY A 69 -5.20 2.03 -12.64
N ASP A 70 -4.25 2.35 -13.51
CA ASP A 70 -4.15 1.80 -14.86
C ASP A 70 -2.97 0.82 -14.95
N PHE A 71 -3.06 -0.15 -15.84
CA PHE A 71 -1.95 -1.05 -16.14
C PHE A 71 -1.65 -1.09 -17.63
N ILE A 72 -0.38 -1.33 -17.95
CA ILE A 72 0.11 -1.51 -19.31
C ILE A 72 1.03 -2.72 -19.33
N PHE A 73 0.73 -3.70 -20.18
CA PHE A 73 1.57 -4.85 -20.45
C PHE A 73 2.20 -4.77 -21.84
N GLU A 74 3.53 -4.79 -21.87
CA GLU A 74 4.38 -4.78 -23.06
C GLU A 74 5.04 -6.15 -23.23
N GLN A 75 4.67 -6.88 -24.27
CA GLN A 75 5.25 -8.18 -24.59
C GLN A 75 6.73 -8.05 -24.98
N ASN A 76 7.50 -9.11 -24.72
CA ASN A 76 8.92 -9.23 -25.10
C ASN A 76 9.85 -8.15 -24.52
N LYS A 77 9.40 -7.41 -23.50
CA LYS A 77 10.25 -6.58 -22.65
C LYS A 77 10.81 -7.42 -21.51
N MET A 78 12.13 -7.47 -21.40
CA MET A 78 12.86 -8.21 -20.37
C MET A 78 13.63 -7.25 -19.47
N PRO A 79 13.80 -7.59 -18.18
CA PRO A 79 14.62 -6.79 -17.29
C PRO A 79 16.11 -7.07 -17.57
N GLU A 80 16.97 -6.12 -17.21
CA GLU A 80 18.44 -6.30 -17.35
C GLU A 80 18.97 -7.39 -16.43
N ASN A 81 18.36 -7.53 -15.25
CA ASN A 81 18.72 -8.53 -14.25
C ASN A 81 17.46 -9.20 -13.66
N ARG A 82 17.62 -10.42 -13.15
CA ARG A 82 16.60 -11.09 -12.33
C ARG A 82 16.73 -10.61 -10.89
N ASN A 83 15.61 -10.35 -10.21
CA ASN A 83 15.59 -10.06 -8.77
C ASN A 83 14.57 -10.89 -7.98
N ILE A 84 13.92 -11.86 -8.63
CA ILE A 84 13.00 -12.84 -8.03
C ILE A 84 13.35 -14.23 -8.56
N THR A 85 13.54 -15.18 -7.65
CA THR A 85 13.91 -16.58 -7.97
C THR A 85 12.86 -17.60 -7.53
N VAL A 86 11.96 -17.20 -6.63
CA VAL A 86 10.83 -18.04 -6.18
C VAL A 86 9.75 -18.17 -7.26
N SER A 87 8.91 -19.20 -7.16
CA SER A 87 7.85 -19.43 -8.15
C SER A 87 6.72 -18.40 -8.06
N CYS A 88 5.98 -18.22 -9.16
CA CYS A 88 4.83 -17.34 -9.20
C CYS A 88 3.75 -17.76 -8.18
N GLU A 89 3.51 -19.06 -8.03
CA GLU A 89 2.55 -19.59 -7.06
C GLU A 89 2.97 -19.32 -5.62
N TYR A 90 4.27 -19.45 -5.31
CA TYR A 90 4.78 -19.10 -3.99
C TYR A 90 4.54 -17.62 -3.68
N LEU A 91 4.83 -16.73 -4.63
CA LEU A 91 4.59 -15.30 -4.48
C LEU A 91 3.11 -14.99 -4.25
N LEU A 92 2.21 -15.62 -5.02
CA LEU A 92 0.76 -15.43 -4.88
C LEU A 92 0.22 -15.97 -3.54
N LEU A 93 0.74 -17.12 -3.09
CA LEU A 93 0.39 -17.71 -1.80
C LEU A 93 0.85 -16.80 -0.65
N GLU A 94 2.12 -16.37 -0.68
CA GLU A 94 2.68 -15.47 0.34
C GLU A 94 2.01 -14.09 0.32
N ALA A 95 1.64 -13.57 -0.86
CA ALA A 95 0.86 -12.35 -0.97
C ALA A 95 -0.52 -12.49 -0.30
N SER A 96 -1.21 -13.60 -0.54
CA SER A 96 -2.48 -13.91 0.10
C SER A 96 -2.33 -14.00 1.62
N ARG A 97 -1.34 -14.75 2.11
CA ARG A 97 -1.03 -14.88 3.54
C ARG A 97 -0.75 -13.54 4.19
N LYS A 98 0.13 -12.72 3.60
CA LYS A 98 0.47 -11.38 4.10
C LYS A 98 -0.75 -10.45 4.10
N ARG A 99 -1.61 -10.52 3.08
CA ARG A 99 -2.85 -9.73 3.02
C ARG A 99 -3.81 -10.12 4.15
N ASP A 100 -3.95 -11.42 4.42
CA ASP A 100 -4.81 -11.91 5.50
C ASP A 100 -4.26 -11.56 6.89
N GLU A 101 -2.94 -11.70 7.10
CA GLU A 101 -2.26 -11.26 8.32
C GLU A 101 -2.43 -9.75 8.56
N PHE A 102 -2.25 -8.95 7.51
CA PHE A 102 -2.44 -7.51 7.57
C PHE A 102 -3.89 -7.15 7.92
N LYS A 103 -4.88 -7.79 7.27
CA LYS A 103 -6.30 -7.60 7.59
C LYS A 103 -6.63 -7.97 9.04
N GLN A 104 -6.08 -9.07 9.55
CA GLN A 104 -6.28 -9.47 10.95
C GLN A 104 -5.70 -8.44 11.91
N ARG A 105 -4.49 -7.93 11.62
CA ARG A 105 -3.85 -6.88 12.42
C ARG A 105 -4.65 -5.57 12.39
N GLN A 106 -5.08 -5.13 11.21
CA GLN A 106 -5.96 -3.97 11.04
C GLN A 106 -7.24 -4.12 11.86
N ASN A 107 -7.91 -5.27 11.79
CA ASN A 107 -9.14 -5.53 12.54
C ASN A 107 -8.91 -5.49 14.05
N SER A 108 -7.78 -6.02 14.53
CA SER A 108 -7.38 -5.93 15.94
C SER A 108 -7.17 -4.47 16.37
N ILE A 109 -6.45 -3.69 15.56
CA ILE A 109 -6.19 -2.26 15.80
C ILE A 109 -7.51 -1.46 15.80
N ILE A 110 -8.34 -1.62 14.77
CA ILE A 110 -9.65 -0.96 14.64
C ILE A 110 -10.51 -1.25 15.86
N LYS A 111 -10.56 -2.51 16.31
CA LYS A 111 -11.32 -2.91 17.50
C LYS A 111 -10.79 -2.23 18.77
N LYS A 112 -9.48 -2.23 19.00
CA LYS A 112 -8.85 -1.56 20.16
C LYS A 112 -9.12 -0.05 20.16
N ILE A 113 -9.03 0.59 19.00
CA ILE A 113 -9.27 2.03 18.85
C ILE A 113 -10.75 2.36 19.11
N LYS A 114 -11.70 1.64 18.47
CA LYS A 114 -13.15 1.85 18.67
C LYS A 114 -13.61 1.58 20.10
N GLN A 115 -12.96 0.65 20.81
CA GLN A 115 -13.26 0.41 22.23
C GLN A 115 -12.89 1.61 23.11
N LYS A 116 -11.86 2.38 22.72
CA LYS A 116 -11.36 3.52 23.49
C LYS A 116 -12.01 4.85 23.09
N TYR A 117 -12.46 4.98 21.85
CA TYR A 117 -13.08 6.19 21.32
C TYR A 117 -14.42 5.87 20.66
N SER A 118 -15.53 6.17 21.35
CA SER A 118 -16.89 5.98 20.86
C SER A 118 -17.32 7.01 19.81
N SER A 119 -16.61 8.14 19.70
CA SER A 119 -16.86 9.23 18.74
C SER A 119 -16.24 9.01 17.35
N ILE A 120 -15.66 7.84 17.11
CA ILE A 120 -15.09 7.52 15.81
C ILE A 120 -16.18 7.11 14.84
N THR A 121 -16.29 7.85 13.74
CA THR A 121 -17.24 7.57 12.65
C THR A 121 -16.67 6.62 11.62
N ASP A 122 -15.37 6.72 11.33
CA ASP A 122 -14.69 5.87 10.35
C ASP A 122 -13.21 5.67 10.71
N ILE A 123 -12.69 4.48 10.40
CA ILE A 123 -11.27 4.14 10.48
C ILE A 123 -10.93 3.37 9.22
N SER A 124 -9.95 3.84 8.47
CA SER A 124 -9.47 3.17 7.28
C SER A 124 -7.94 3.19 7.22
N PHE A 125 -7.40 2.22 6.48
CA PHE A 125 -5.99 2.19 6.14
C PHE A 125 -5.89 2.32 4.64
N SER A 126 -5.18 3.34 4.17
CA SER A 126 -4.99 3.59 2.75
C SER A 126 -3.53 3.42 2.37
N PHE A 127 -3.28 2.57 1.38
CA PHE A 127 -1.95 2.35 0.81
C PHE A 127 -1.53 3.43 -0.20
N MET A 128 -2.45 4.34 -0.58
CA MET A 128 -2.31 5.09 -1.84
C MET A 128 -1.62 6.46 -1.73
N TYR A 129 -1.21 6.88 -0.55
CA TYR A 129 -0.75 8.26 -0.37
C TYR A 129 0.75 8.45 -0.55
N LYS A 130 1.29 8.07 -1.71
CA LYS A 130 2.70 8.36 -2.06
C LYS A 130 3.01 9.85 -1.93
N GLU A 131 2.06 10.73 -2.29
CA GLU A 131 2.22 12.18 -2.17
C GLU A 131 2.11 12.69 -0.73
N ILE A 132 1.18 12.17 0.09
CA ILE A 132 1.11 12.55 1.50
C ILE A 132 2.34 12.01 2.24
N PHE A 133 2.76 10.77 2.00
CA PHE A 133 3.98 10.21 2.59
C PHE A 133 5.22 11.02 2.18
N LYS A 134 5.34 11.40 0.91
CA LYS A 134 6.40 12.31 0.45
C LYS A 134 6.32 13.66 1.16
N THR A 135 5.11 14.17 1.41
CA THR A 135 4.88 15.39 2.19
C THR A 135 5.33 15.21 3.65
N PHE A 136 5.02 14.08 4.29
CA PHE A 136 5.54 13.72 5.62
C PHE A 136 7.08 13.75 5.65
N THR A 137 7.74 13.09 4.70
CA THR A 137 9.20 13.05 4.62
C THR A 137 9.80 14.43 4.35
N SER A 138 9.25 15.17 3.38
CA SER A 138 9.75 16.50 3.04
C SER A 138 9.58 17.49 4.19
N ILE A 139 8.46 17.43 4.92
CA ILE A 139 8.25 18.24 6.12
C ILE A 139 9.20 17.78 7.23
N ALA A 140 9.39 16.48 7.44
CA ALA A 140 10.30 15.95 8.45
C ALA A 140 11.75 16.39 8.25
N GLU A 141 12.19 16.50 6.99
CA GLU A 141 13.52 17.02 6.63
C GLU A 141 13.63 18.54 6.86
N LEU A 142 12.52 19.27 6.76
CA LEU A 142 12.48 20.74 6.93
C LEU A 142 12.34 21.19 8.38
N VAL A 143 11.75 20.36 9.24
CA VAL A 143 11.63 20.65 10.66
C VAL A 143 12.78 19.93 11.37
N ASP A 144 13.74 20.68 11.92
CA ASP A 144 14.88 20.19 12.73
C ASP A 144 14.48 19.41 14.02
N SER A 145 13.23 18.93 14.10
CA SER A 145 12.60 18.31 15.27
C SER A 145 12.65 16.78 15.30
N GLY A 146 13.08 16.13 14.21
CA GLY A 146 12.82 14.70 14.01
C GLY A 146 11.43 14.44 13.42
N GLU A 147 11.23 13.23 12.92
CA GLU A 147 10.13 12.77 12.06
C GLU A 147 8.74 13.40 12.31
N VAL A 148 8.00 13.69 11.22
CA VAL A 148 6.57 14.05 11.30
C VAL A 148 5.78 12.80 11.68
N ASN A 149 5.24 12.80 12.89
CA ASN A 149 4.59 11.65 13.49
C ASN A 149 3.12 11.44 13.06
N TYR A 150 2.40 12.52 12.76
CA TYR A 150 1.02 12.51 12.29
C TYR A 150 0.67 13.86 11.65
N ILE A 151 -0.39 13.88 10.84
CA ILE A 151 -1.07 15.10 10.40
C ILE A 151 -2.52 15.05 10.87
N TRP A 152 -3.14 16.22 11.03
CA TRP A 152 -4.56 16.29 11.31
C TRP A 152 -5.18 17.52 10.65
N PHE A 153 -6.47 17.42 10.36
CA PHE A 153 -7.28 18.47 9.76
C PHE A 153 -8.62 18.54 10.47
N ASP A 154 -9.07 19.74 10.80
CA ASP A 154 -10.38 20.00 11.41
C ASP A 154 -11.14 21.01 10.53
N ASN A 155 -12.31 20.59 10.06
CA ASN A 155 -13.20 21.42 9.23
C ASN A 155 -14.44 21.94 9.97
N GLY A 156 -14.48 21.78 11.30
CA GLY A 156 -15.61 22.13 12.16
C GLY A 156 -16.76 21.10 12.17
N LYS A 157 -16.73 20.09 11.29
CA LYS A 157 -17.69 18.96 11.29
C LYS A 157 -17.03 17.65 11.70
N GLU A 158 -15.80 17.44 11.28
CA GLU A 158 -15.01 16.27 11.60
C GLU A 158 -13.53 16.67 11.79
N VAL A 159 -12.84 15.88 12.59
CA VAL A 159 -11.39 15.88 12.66
C VAL A 159 -10.88 14.63 11.94
N ILE A 160 -9.99 14.81 10.98
CA ILE A 160 -9.33 13.72 10.26
C ILE A 160 -7.89 13.68 10.74
N MET A 161 -7.45 12.54 11.27
CA MET A 161 -6.06 12.30 11.64
C MET A 161 -5.45 11.24 10.72
N GLY A 162 -4.28 11.54 10.16
CA GLY A 162 -3.49 10.62 9.35
C GLY A 162 -2.17 10.30 10.05
N LEU A 163 -1.85 9.01 10.20
CA LEU A 163 -0.60 8.55 10.80
C LEU A 163 0.11 7.58 9.84
N PRO A 164 1.45 7.68 9.66
CA PRO A 164 2.21 6.66 8.98
C PRO A 164 2.07 5.30 9.69
N PHE A 165 1.76 4.25 8.93
CA PHE A 165 1.73 2.88 9.45
C PHE A 165 2.30 1.92 8.40
N GLU A 166 3.51 1.43 8.65
CA GLU A 166 4.27 0.61 7.70
C GLU A 166 4.34 1.29 6.32
N ASN A 167 3.77 0.68 5.27
CA ASN A 167 3.70 1.23 3.92
C ASN A 167 2.32 1.81 3.58
N SER A 168 1.59 2.27 4.59
CA SER A 168 0.23 2.81 4.48
C SER A 168 0.06 4.03 5.39
N ILE A 169 -1.09 4.69 5.28
CA ILE A 169 -1.55 5.70 6.23
C ILE A 169 -2.78 5.16 6.93
N LEU A 170 -2.77 5.21 8.26
CA LEU A 170 -3.96 5.02 9.10
C LEU A 170 -4.70 6.35 9.16
N GLU A 171 -5.91 6.38 8.61
CA GLU A 171 -6.82 7.51 8.69
C GLU A 171 -7.91 7.24 9.73
N ILE A 172 -8.12 8.22 10.59
CA ILE A 172 -9.12 8.15 11.65
C ILE A 172 -9.96 9.42 11.60
N ARG A 173 -11.29 9.26 11.54
CA ARG A 173 -12.26 10.35 11.51
C ARG A 173 -13.03 10.41 12.82
N PHE A 174 -13.11 11.60 13.38
CA PHE A 174 -13.82 11.92 14.61
C PHE A 174 -14.94 12.91 14.30
N ASN A 175 -16.13 12.70 14.86
CA ASN A 175 -17.25 13.65 14.74
C ASN A 175 -17.27 14.74 15.83
N ASP A 176 -16.41 14.61 16.84
CA ASP A 176 -16.26 15.53 17.96
C ASP A 176 -14.87 16.17 17.94
N LYS A 177 -14.74 17.28 18.67
CA LYS A 177 -13.44 17.94 18.88
C LYS A 177 -12.54 17.02 19.70
N VAL A 178 -11.40 16.63 19.14
CA VAL A 178 -10.39 15.80 19.78
C VAL A 178 -9.08 16.56 19.90
N TYR A 179 -8.33 16.31 20.98
CA TYR A 179 -6.97 16.81 21.15
C TYR A 179 -5.99 15.89 20.43
N PRO A 180 -5.35 16.32 19.33
CA PRO A 180 -4.57 15.42 18.47
C PRO A 180 -3.41 14.73 19.19
N GLU A 181 -2.77 15.41 20.14
CA GLU A 181 -1.61 14.88 20.87
C GLU A 181 -1.99 13.71 21.79
N GLU A 182 -3.07 13.83 22.57
CA GLU A 182 -3.56 12.75 23.45
C GLU A 182 -4.01 11.52 22.65
N VAL A 183 -4.66 11.77 21.52
CA VAL A 183 -5.12 10.76 20.57
C VAL A 183 -3.92 10.03 19.95
N TYR A 184 -2.89 10.77 19.51
CA TYR A 184 -1.65 10.19 18.99
C TYR A 184 -0.93 9.32 20.01
N GLN A 185 -0.74 9.78 21.26
CA GLN A 185 -0.06 8.99 22.30
C GLN A 185 -0.78 7.66 22.56
N THR A 186 -2.11 7.69 22.53
CA THR A 186 -2.93 6.48 22.67
C THR A 186 -2.80 5.55 21.46
N ILE A 187 -2.98 6.06 20.25
CA ILE A 187 -2.96 5.25 19.03
C ILE A 187 -1.57 4.67 18.82
N SER A 188 -0.51 5.46 18.99
CA SER A 188 0.88 4.99 18.84
C SER A 188 1.20 3.83 19.78
N LYS A 189 0.69 3.84 21.01
CA LYS A 189 0.80 2.69 21.92
C LYS A 189 0.07 1.46 21.38
N ILE A 190 -1.16 1.62 20.88
CA ILE A 190 -1.94 0.52 20.27
C ILE A 190 -1.21 -0.07 19.06
N LEU A 191 -0.60 0.76 18.22
CA LEU A 191 0.15 0.35 17.03
C LEU A 191 1.45 -0.40 17.36
N ARG A 192 2.08 -0.11 18.51
CA ARG A 192 3.27 -0.83 19.00
C ARG A 192 2.93 -2.19 19.60
N GLU A 193 1.73 -2.34 20.15
CA GLU A 193 1.27 -3.56 20.85
C GLU A 193 0.47 -4.53 19.97
N GLY A 194 0.21 -4.20 18.70
CA GLY A 194 -0.56 -5.01 17.77
C GLY A 194 0.23 -5.29 16.52
#